data_AF-A0A264W7K7-F1
#
_entry.id   AF-A0A264W7K7-F1
#
_cell.length_a   1.000
_cell.length_b   1.000
_cell.length_c   1.000
_cell.angle_alpha   90.00
_cell.angle_beta   90.00
_cell.angle_gamma   90.00
#
_symmetry.space_group_name_H-M   'P 1'
#
loop_
_entity.id
_entity.type
_entity.pdbx_description
1 polymer ?
#
loop_
_entity_poly.entity_id
_entity_poly.type
_entity_poly.pdbx_seq_one_letter_code
_entity_poly.pdbx_strand_id
1 'polypeptide(L)' 'WREKKMTMILVTHDIDESVYLANRIAILTAKPGRIHKLIPVDLPFPRSRTSPVFQTIRQKVLKEFETTETFSFQEGSGI' A
#
# COMPACT_ATOMS: atom_id res chain seq x y z
N TRP A 1 -16.12 8.21 7.20
CA TRP A 1 -15.95 7.02 8.09
C TRP A 1 -15.56 7.36 9.52
N ARG A 2 -14.63 8.32 9.75
CA ARG A 2 -14.12 8.66 11.10
C ARG A 2 -15.20 8.96 12.14
N GLU A 3 -16.27 9.68 11.77
CA GLU A 3 -17.37 10.01 12.70
C GLU A 3 -18.27 8.82 13.04
N LYS A 4 -18.41 7.85 12.12
CA LYS A 4 -19.33 6.71 12.25
C LYS A 4 -18.66 5.44 12.78
N LYS A 5 -17.37 5.50 13.18
CA LYS A 5 -16.55 4.34 13.63
C LYS A 5 -16.66 3.12 12.71
N MET A 6 -16.81 3.35 11.41
CA MET A 6 -16.95 2.31 10.42
C MET A 6 -15.57 1.81 9.98
N THR A 7 -15.35 0.50 10.03
CA THR A 7 -14.17 -0.13 9.41
C THR A 7 -14.41 -0.24 7.90
N MET A 8 -13.47 0.27 7.11
CA MET A 8 -13.54 0.25 5.66
C MET A 8 -12.27 -0.39 5.11
N ILE A 9 -12.43 -1.31 4.16
CA ILE A 9 -11.34 -1.91 3.40
C ILE A 9 -11.54 -1.51 1.94
N LEU A 10 -10.51 -0.93 1.34
CA LEU A 10 -10.47 -0.59 -0.07
C LEU A 10 -9.37 -1.43 -0.72
N VAL A 11 -9.69 -2.08 -1.82
CA VAL A 11 -8.73 -2.79 -2.66
C VAL A 11 -8.57 -2.00 -3.94
N THR A 12 -7.37 -1.54 -4.22
CA THR A 12 -7.04 -0.74 -5.40
C THR A 12 -5.68 -1.16 -5.93
N HIS A 13 -5.46 -0.91 -7.22
CA HIS A 13 -4.16 -1.02 -7.87
C HIS A 13 -3.41 0.33 -7.90
N ASP A 14 -4.06 1.42 -7.44
CA ASP A 14 -3.46 2.75 -7.40
C ASP A 14 -2.80 3.02 -6.03
N ILE A 15 -1.49 3.24 -6.07
CA ILE A 15 -0.69 3.57 -4.88
C ILE A 15 -1.07 4.95 -4.33
N ASP A 16 -1.37 5.93 -5.18
CA ASP A 16 -1.72 7.28 -4.74
C ASP A 16 -3.06 7.27 -4.01
N GLU A 17 -4.02 6.51 -4.51
CA GLU A 17 -5.31 6.31 -3.83
C GLU A 17 -5.12 5.63 -2.46
N SER A 18 -4.26 4.60 -2.41
CA SER A 18 -3.91 3.90 -1.17
C SER A 18 -3.31 4.83 -0.12
N VAL A 19 -2.31 5.65 -0.51
CA VAL A 19 -1.66 6.62 0.40
C VAL A 19 -2.58 7.80 0.74
N TYR A 20 -3.51 8.15 -0.14
CA TYR A 20 -4.44 9.26 0.12
C TYR A 20 -5.57 8.87 1.08
N LEU A 21 -6.14 7.68 0.95
CA LEU A 21 -7.33 7.29 1.70
C LEU A 21 -7.03 6.48 2.97
N ALA A 22 -5.98 5.65 2.96
CA ALA A 22 -5.81 4.63 3.99
C ALA A 22 -5.04 5.16 5.21
N ASN A 23 -5.41 4.66 6.40
CA ASN A 23 -4.56 4.79 7.59
C ASN A 23 -3.49 3.69 7.66
N ARG A 24 -3.74 2.56 6.98
CA ARG A 24 -2.83 1.41 6.89
C ARG A 24 -2.97 0.80 5.50
N ILE A 25 -1.84 0.48 4.88
CA ILE A 25 -1.79 -0.15 3.55
C ILE A 25 -1.26 -1.57 3.73
N ALA A 26 -1.99 -2.56 3.23
CA ALA A 26 -1.52 -3.94 3.14
C ALA A 26 -1.09 -4.22 1.69
N ILE A 27 0.16 -4.62 1.51
CA ILE A 27 0.69 -5.08 0.22
C ILE A 27 0.56 -6.60 0.20
N LEU A 28 0.00 -7.14 -0.89
CA LEU A 28 -0.21 -8.57 -1.08
C LEU A 28 0.81 -9.13 -2.07
N THR A 29 1.32 -10.33 -1.81
CA THR A 29 2.10 -11.11 -2.78
C THR A 29 1.21 -11.69 -3.88
N ALA A 30 1.73 -11.77 -5.10
CA ALA A 30 1.11 -12.59 -6.13
C ALA A 30 1.32 -14.07 -5.76
N LYS A 31 0.22 -14.83 -5.73
CA LYS A 31 0.10 -16.30 -5.62
C LYS A 31 1.26 -17.04 -4.91
N PRO A 32 1.04 -17.60 -3.70
CA PRO A 32 -0.18 -17.53 -2.90
C PRO A 32 -0.40 -16.11 -2.35
N GLY A 33 -1.66 -15.66 -2.29
CA GLY A 33 -2.02 -14.34 -1.78
C GLY A 33 -1.73 -14.24 -0.28
N ARG A 34 -0.58 -13.65 0.08
CA ARG A 34 -0.18 -13.41 1.48
C ARG A 34 0.07 -11.93 1.68
N ILE A 35 -0.10 -11.46 2.90
CA ILE A 35 0.30 -10.10 3.26
C ILE A 35 1.83 -10.07 3.25
N HIS A 36 2.41 -9.37 2.27
CA HIS A 36 3.83 -9.09 2.21
C HIS A 36 4.21 -8.09 3.30
N LYS A 37 3.45 -7.00 3.40
CA LYS A 37 3.77 -5.90 4.32
C LYS A 37 2.54 -5.12 4.73
N LEU A 38 2.55 -4.64 5.97
CA LEU A 38 1.60 -3.67 6.48
C LEU A 38 2.32 -2.34 6.75
N ILE A 39 1.91 -1.26 6.08
CA ILE A 39 2.54 0.05 6.16
C ILE A 39 1.58 1.03 6.84
N PRO A 40 1.96 1.63 7.99
CA PRO A 40 1.18 2.71 8.59
C PRO A 40 1.31 3.99 7.76
N VAL A 41 0.22 4.75 7.64
CA VAL A 41 0.18 6.05 6.97
C VAL A 41 -0.24 7.12 7.98
N ASP A 42 0.75 7.60 8.73
CA ASP A 42 0.58 8.58 9.81
C ASP A 42 0.55 10.02 9.28
N LEU A 43 -0.26 10.24 8.23
CA LEU A 43 -0.50 11.57 7.67
C LEU A 43 -1.84 12.12 8.17
N PRO A 44 -1.86 13.34 8.74
CA PRO A 44 -3.10 13.97 9.15
C PRO A 44 -3.98 14.28 7.93
N PHE A 45 -5.29 14.28 8.15
CA PHE A 45 -6.25 14.78 7.16
C PHE A 45 -6.48 16.29 7.36
N PRO A 46 -6.69 17.07 6.28
CA PRO A 46 -6.68 16.68 4.87
C PRO A 46 -5.26 16.44 4.33
N ARG A 47 -5.08 15.39 3.52
CA ARG A 47 -3.77 15.06 2.93
C ARG A 47 -3.57 15.85 1.64
N SER A 48 -2.36 16.35 1.42
CA SER A 48 -1.96 16.95 0.15
C SER A 48 -1.06 15.99 -0.62
N ARG A 49 -1.45 15.64 -1.86
CA ARG A 49 -0.66 14.78 -2.75
C ARG A 49 0.68 15.41 -3.14
N THR A 50 0.78 16.74 -3.10
CA THR A 50 2.02 17.47 -3.43
C THR A 50 2.94 17.65 -2.23
N SER A 51 2.52 17.26 -1.02
CA SER A 51 3.36 17.37 0.17
C SER A 51 4.58 16.45 0.06
N PRO A 52 5.79 16.90 0.45
CA PRO A 52 6.98 16.07 0.49
C PRO A 52 6.78 14.78 1.33
N VAL A 53 6.05 14.87 2.44
CA VAL A 53 5.82 13.70 3.32
C VAL A 53 4.90 12.67 2.65
N PHE A 54 3.92 13.14 1.87
CA PHE A 54 3.09 12.25 1.05
C PHE A 54 3.96 11.51 0.02
N GLN A 55 4.83 12.24 -0.66
CA GLN A 55 5.75 11.67 -1.64
C GLN A 55 6.71 10.65 -1.01
N THR A 56 7.21 10.91 0.20
CA THR A 56 8.04 9.94 0.92
C THR A 56 7.31 8.61 1.17
N ILE A 57 6.06 8.67 1.63
CA ILE A 57 5.27 7.45 1.89
C ILE A 57 4.93 6.75 0.57
N ARG A 58 4.54 7.50 -0.46
CA ARG A 58 4.29 6.97 -1.80
C ARG A 58 5.50 6.19 -2.35
N GLN A 59 6.69 6.78 -2.28
CA GLN A 59 7.93 6.13 -2.73
C GLN A 59 8.24 4.87 -1.91
N LYS A 60 7.98 4.90 -0.60
CA LYS A 60 8.11 3.71 0.25
C LYS A 60 7.16 2.60 -0.18
N VAL A 61 5.89 2.91 -0.40
CA VAL A 61 4.88 1.91 -0.83
C VAL A 61 5.25 1.33 -2.19
N LEU A 62 5.63 2.19 -3.15
CA LEU A 62 6.06 1.78 -4.49
C LEU A 62 7.23 0.80 -4.44
N LYS A 63 8.28 1.15 -3.69
CA LYS A 63 9.47 0.29 -3.55
C LYS A 63 9.14 -1.10 -3.00
N GLU A 64 8.26 -1.17 -2.01
CA GLU A 64 7.85 -2.45 -1.39
C GLU A 64 6.94 -3.26 -2.33
N PHE A 65 6.12 -2.58 -3.13
CA PHE A 65 5.30 -3.21 -4.15
C PHE A 65 6.15 -3.84 -5.26
N GLU A 66 7.11 -3.11 -5.82
CA GLU A 66 8.05 -3.60 -6.84
C GLU A 66 8.90 -4.78 -6.33
N THR A 67 9.31 -4.71 -5.06
CA THR A 67 10.04 -5.81 -4.40
C THR A 67 9.19 -7.07 -4.39
N THR A 68 7.89 -6.94 -4.10
CA THR A 68 6.94 -8.06 -4.06
C THR A 68 6.79 -8.73 -5.43
N GLU A 69 6.68 -7.94 -6.50
CA GLU A 69 6.59 -8.47 -7.86
C GLU A 69 7.84 -9.27 -8.23
N THR A 70 9.03 -8.75 -7.90
CA THR A 70 10.32 -9.42 -8.18
C THR A 70 10.39 -10.82 -7.56
N PHE A 71 9.97 -10.98 -6.31
CA PHE A 71 9.96 -12.28 -5.63
C PHE A 71 9.00 -13.28 -6.30
N SER A 72 7.84 -12.81 -6.78
CA SER A 72 6.87 -13.69 -7.43
C SER A 72 7.36 -14.28 -8.76
N PHE A 73 8.24 -13.58 -9.48
CA PHE A 73 8.85 -14.10 -10.70
C PHE A 73 9.92 -15.18 -10.43
N GLN A 74 10.59 -15.13 -9.28
CA GLN A 74 11.63 -16.11 -8.92
C GLN A 74 11.07 -17.43 -8.40
N GLU A 75 9.93 -17.43 -7.71
CA GLU A 75 9.26 -18.67 -7.27
C GLU A 75 8.58 -19.42 -8.42
N GLY A 76 8.18 -18.72 -9.49
CA GLY A 76 7.46 -19.31 -10.63
C GLY A 76 8.34 -20.02 -11.67
N SER A 77 9.67 -19.95 -11.56
CA SER A 77 10.62 -20.55 -12.54
C SER A 77 11.19 -21.90 -12.11
N GLY A 78 10.69 -22.49 -11.03
CA GLY A 78 11.01 -23.86 -10.63
C GLY A 78 10.25 -24.88 -11.49
N ILE A 79 10.74 -25.18 -12.68
CA ILE A 79 10.49 -26.43 -13.41
C ILE A 79 11.78 -27.23 -13.52
#